data_AF-A0A355UJ19-F1
#
_entry.id   AF-A0A355UJ19-F1
#
_cell.length_a   1.000
_cell.length_b   1.000
_cell.length_c   1.000
_cell.angle_alpha   90.00
_cell.angle_beta   90.00
_cell.angle_gamma   90.00
#
_symmetry.space_group_name_H-M   'P 1'
#
loop_
_entity.id
_entity.type
_entity.pdbx_description
1 polymer ?
#
loop_
_entity_poly.entity_id
_entity_poly.type
_entity_poly.pdbx_seq_one_letter_code
_entity_poly.pdbx_strand_id
1 'polypeptide(L)'
;MKSSLIIKNLLGTLFFFAIIFVSAGRLDYWQGWIYAAIGLIMLLLNFTTLRISPELMEERNKPGENTKKWDKLILGISFLMTIIMYILAGLDSGRYHLSIDFHWSLYIIGILLTTLGQLLFLIAQKQNKFFSSTVRIQKERSHTVCQDGLYKFVRHPAYLGNIIQLIGFPLLFGSLWVIIPISISIIITIIRTYLEDKTLKDELNGYIEYSEKTRFKLFPYIW
;
A
#
# COMPACT_ATOMS: atom_id res chain seq x y z
N MET A 1 5.81 21.95 -11.02
CA MET A 1 6.07 20.68 -10.28
C MET A 1 4.81 20.03 -9.70
N LYS A 2 3.96 20.74 -8.93
CA LYS A 2 2.78 20.13 -8.24
C LYS A 2 1.75 19.46 -9.18
N SER A 3 1.36 20.11 -10.28
CA SER A 3 0.38 19.56 -11.23
C SER A 3 0.88 18.30 -11.95
N SER A 4 2.18 18.23 -12.25
CA SER A 4 2.79 17.07 -12.91
C SER A 4 2.73 15.81 -12.04
N LEU A 5 2.91 15.93 -10.71
CA LEU A 5 2.82 14.79 -9.80
C LEU A 5 1.37 14.29 -9.63
N ILE A 6 0.40 15.20 -9.59
CA ILE A 6 -1.03 14.83 -9.56
C ILE A 6 -1.39 14.07 -10.83
N ILE A 7 -1.02 14.60 -12.00
CA ILE A 7 -1.25 13.95 -13.30
C ILE A 7 -0.59 12.57 -13.35
N LYS A 8 0.67 12.44 -12.90
CA LYS A 8 1.38 11.16 -12.88
C LYS A 8 0.69 10.12 -11.99
N ASN A 9 0.25 10.51 -10.78
CA ASN A 9 -0.48 9.59 -9.90
C ASN A 9 -1.85 9.24 -10.48
N LEU A 10 -2.57 10.22 -11.05
CA LEU A 10 -3.85 9.97 -11.73
C LEU A 10 -3.69 8.99 -12.89
N LEU A 11 -2.70 9.21 -13.77
CA LEU A 11 -2.41 8.30 -14.88
C LEU A 11 -2.02 6.89 -14.39
N GLY A 12 -1.23 6.79 -13.32
CA GLY A 12 -0.91 5.51 -12.70
C GLY A 12 -2.14 4.79 -12.16
N THR A 13 -3.02 5.51 -11.47
CA THR A 13 -4.31 4.99 -10.97
C THR A 13 -5.20 4.53 -12.12
N LEU A 14 -5.32 5.33 -13.19
CA LEU A 14 -6.11 4.98 -14.37
C LEU A 14 -5.53 3.78 -15.13
N PHE A 15 -4.20 3.65 -15.21
CA PHE A 15 -3.54 2.48 -15.80
C PHE A 15 -3.96 1.19 -15.10
N PHE A 16 -3.97 1.21 -13.77
CA PHE A 16 -4.39 0.05 -12.98
C PHE A 16 -5.88 -0.27 -13.14
N PHE A 17 -6.75 0.74 -13.22
CA PHE A 17 -8.17 0.51 -13.51
C PHE A 17 -8.37 -0.04 -14.92
N ALA A 18 -7.61 0.44 -15.90
CA ALA A 18 -7.66 -0.07 -17.26
C ALA A 18 -7.34 -1.57 -17.31
N ILE A 19 -6.35 -2.05 -16.55
CA ILE A 19 -6.06 -3.49 -16.45
C ILE A 19 -7.30 -4.27 -16.00
N ILE A 20 -7.95 -3.83 -14.92
CA ILE A 20 -9.12 -4.51 -14.35
C ILE A 20 -10.25 -4.61 -15.39
N PHE A 21 -10.61 -3.49 -16.05
CA PHE A 21 -11.71 -3.47 -17.01
C PHE A 21 -11.38 -4.17 -18.34
N VAL A 22 -10.13 -4.07 -18.82
CA VAL A 22 -9.68 -4.80 -20.01
C VAL A 22 -9.69 -6.30 -19.75
N SER A 23 -9.24 -6.74 -18.57
CA SER A 23 -9.30 -8.15 -18.18
C SER A 23 -10.74 -8.64 -18.01
N ALA A 24 -11.62 -7.82 -17.42
CA ALA A 24 -13.06 -8.12 -17.35
C ALA A 24 -13.73 -8.19 -18.73
N GLY A 25 -13.22 -7.44 -19.72
CA GLY A 25 -13.78 -7.39 -21.07
C GLY A 25 -15.15 -6.68 -21.14
N ARG A 26 -15.54 -5.97 -20.08
CA ARG A 26 -16.83 -5.28 -19.95
C ARG A 26 -16.72 -4.10 -18.98
N LEU A 27 -17.60 -3.10 -19.14
CA LEU A 27 -17.63 -1.90 -18.28
C LEU A 27 -18.74 -1.96 -17.22
N ASP A 28 -19.75 -2.79 -17.39
CA ASP A 28 -20.79 -3.07 -16.40
C ASP A 28 -20.28 -4.05 -15.31
N TYR A 29 -19.14 -3.70 -14.72
CA TYR A 29 -18.45 -4.44 -13.67
C TYR A 29 -18.36 -3.59 -12.41
N TRP A 30 -19.33 -3.75 -11.51
CA TRP A 30 -19.53 -2.85 -10.38
C TRP A 30 -18.39 -2.89 -9.36
N GLN A 31 -17.77 -4.06 -9.14
CA GLN A 31 -16.62 -4.22 -8.24
C GLN A 31 -15.44 -3.34 -8.70
N GLY A 32 -15.18 -3.34 -10.01
CA GLY A 32 -14.17 -2.50 -10.64
C GLY A 32 -14.44 -1.01 -10.41
N TRP A 33 -15.70 -0.57 -10.55
CA TRP A 33 -16.09 0.82 -10.29
C TRP A 33 -15.99 1.23 -8.83
N ILE A 34 -16.40 0.36 -7.90
CA ILE A 34 -16.25 0.62 -6.46
C ILE A 34 -14.77 0.76 -6.10
N TYR A 35 -13.92 -0.17 -6.56
CA TYR A 35 -12.48 -0.07 -6.35
C TYR A 35 -11.90 1.21 -6.97
N ALA A 36 -12.38 1.58 -8.15
CA ALA A 36 -11.97 2.81 -8.83
C ALA A 36 -12.35 4.07 -8.04
N ALA A 37 -13.58 4.11 -7.54
CA ALA A 37 -14.08 5.21 -6.71
C ALA A 37 -13.26 5.35 -5.42
N ILE A 38 -12.97 4.23 -4.73
CA ILE A 38 -12.10 4.24 -3.53
C ILE A 38 -10.73 4.83 -3.90
N GLY A 39 -10.10 4.36 -4.97
CA GLY A 39 -8.78 4.85 -5.38
C GLY A 39 -8.78 6.34 -5.75
N LEU A 40 -9.82 6.84 -6.42
CA LEU A 40 -9.96 8.27 -6.74
C LEU A 40 -10.22 9.12 -5.49
N ILE A 41 -11.02 8.64 -4.54
CA ILE A 41 -11.23 9.30 -3.25
C ILE A 41 -9.91 9.37 -2.47
N MET A 42 -9.15 8.27 -2.41
CA MET A 42 -7.85 8.24 -1.74
C MET A 42 -6.83 9.16 -2.41
N LEU A 43 -6.84 9.23 -3.75
CA LEU A 43 -6.04 10.18 -4.51
C LEU A 43 -6.39 11.63 -4.14
N LEU A 44 -7.69 11.95 -4.09
CA LEU A 44 -8.18 13.27 -3.69
C LEU A 44 -7.75 13.61 -2.25
N LEU A 45 -7.94 12.69 -1.30
CA LEU A 45 -7.52 12.88 0.09
C LEU A 45 -6.02 13.13 0.21
N ASN A 46 -5.19 12.38 -0.51
CA ASN A 46 -3.73 12.54 -0.51
C ASN A 46 -3.28 13.92 -1.03
N PHE A 47 -4.07 14.61 -1.85
CA PHE A 47 -3.75 15.96 -2.35
C PHE A 47 -4.51 17.11 -1.67
N THR A 48 -5.50 16.80 -0.83
CA THR A 48 -6.33 17.80 -0.11
C THR A 48 -6.13 17.69 1.41
N THR A 49 -6.91 16.83 2.07
CA THR A 49 -6.99 16.69 3.54
C THR A 49 -5.72 16.07 4.14
N LEU A 50 -5.17 15.05 3.49
CA LEU A 50 -3.97 14.32 3.92
C LEU A 50 -2.73 14.77 3.14
N ARG A 51 -2.74 16.01 2.66
CA ARG A 51 -1.65 16.59 1.87
C ARG A 51 -0.33 16.54 2.62
N ILE A 52 0.66 15.89 2.03
CA ILE A 52 2.04 15.84 2.53
C ILE A 52 2.86 17.10 2.21
N SER A 53 3.97 17.30 2.92
CA SER A 53 4.86 18.45 2.71
C SER A 53 5.54 18.37 1.33
N PRO A 54 5.93 19.51 0.72
CA PRO A 54 6.61 19.51 -0.59
C PRO A 54 7.86 18.63 -0.64
N GLU A 55 8.65 18.62 0.43
CA GLU A 55 9.88 17.83 0.54
C GLU A 55 9.57 16.33 0.52
N LEU A 56 8.50 15.92 1.21
CA LEU A 56 8.03 14.54 1.21
C LEU A 56 7.47 14.13 -0.16
N MET A 57 6.81 15.05 -0.87
CA MET A 57 6.34 14.78 -2.24
C MET A 57 7.51 14.52 -3.19
N GLU A 58 8.58 15.30 -3.06
CA GLU A 58 9.79 15.15 -3.87
C GLU A 58 10.51 13.83 -3.57
N GLU A 59 10.74 13.52 -2.29
CA GLU A 59 11.35 12.25 -1.87
C GLU A 59 10.57 11.03 -2.42
N ARG A 60 9.24 11.09 -2.40
CA ARG A 60 8.42 9.97 -2.92
C ARG A 60 8.46 9.86 -4.45
N ASN A 61 8.53 10.98 -5.16
CA ASN A 61 8.56 11.00 -6.62
C ASN A 61 9.92 10.56 -7.17
N LYS A 62 11.00 11.01 -6.54
CA LYS A 62 12.37 10.64 -6.89
C LYS A 62 13.16 10.38 -5.60
N PRO A 63 13.09 9.14 -5.07
CA PRO A 63 13.89 8.77 -3.91
C PRO A 63 15.36 9.04 -4.19
N GLY A 64 16.03 9.66 -3.24
CA GLY A 64 17.45 9.96 -3.35
C GLY A 64 18.34 8.71 -3.40
N GLU A 65 19.64 8.96 -3.48
CA GLU A 65 20.66 7.93 -3.58
C GLU A 65 20.71 7.08 -2.29
N ASN A 66 21.32 5.89 -2.36
CA ASN A 66 21.42 4.92 -1.26
C ASN A 66 20.16 4.11 -0.92
N THR A 67 19.24 3.95 -1.88
CA THR A 67 18.21 2.91 -1.80
C THR A 67 18.85 1.52 -1.67
N LYS A 68 18.37 0.71 -0.72
CA LYS A 68 18.85 -0.68 -0.56
C LYS A 68 18.53 -1.51 -1.81
N LYS A 69 19.53 -2.24 -2.32
CA LYS A 69 19.38 -3.03 -3.57
C LYS A 69 18.30 -4.11 -3.46
N TRP A 70 18.19 -4.77 -2.31
CA TRP A 70 17.18 -5.79 -2.05
C TRP A 70 15.75 -5.22 -2.12
N ASP A 71 15.58 -3.94 -1.75
CA ASP A 71 14.28 -3.29 -1.75
C ASP A 71 13.77 -3.06 -3.18
N LYS A 72 14.66 -2.75 -4.12
CA LYS A 72 14.30 -2.62 -5.55
C LYS A 72 13.76 -3.93 -6.12
N LEU A 73 14.36 -5.07 -5.75
CA LEU A 73 13.88 -6.38 -6.15
C LEU A 73 12.50 -6.67 -5.56
N ILE A 74 12.33 -6.43 -4.26
CA ILE A 74 11.04 -6.57 -3.56
C ILE A 74 9.95 -5.71 -4.23
N LEU A 75 10.25 -4.45 -4.56
CA LEU A 75 9.31 -3.56 -5.23
C LEU A 75 8.95 -4.04 -6.64
N GLY A 76 9.92 -4.55 -7.41
CA GLY A 76 9.67 -5.13 -8.72
C GLY A 76 8.75 -6.35 -8.66
N ILE A 77 9.01 -7.27 -7.72
CA ILE A 77 8.15 -8.45 -7.51
C ILE A 77 6.77 -8.04 -7.01
N SER A 78 6.69 -7.08 -6.09
CA SER A 78 5.41 -6.57 -5.56
C SER A 78 4.57 -5.93 -6.68
N PHE A 79 5.20 -5.18 -7.58
CA PHE A 79 4.55 -4.60 -8.75
C PHE A 79 4.00 -5.70 -9.67
N LEU A 80 4.80 -6.73 -9.98
CA LEU A 80 4.36 -7.87 -10.78
C LEU A 80 3.15 -8.58 -10.13
N MET A 81 3.21 -8.84 -8.81
CA MET A 81 2.09 -9.46 -8.09
C MET A 81 0.83 -8.59 -8.13
N THR A 82 0.96 -7.26 -8.09
CA THR A 82 -0.17 -6.33 -8.22
C THR A 82 -0.83 -6.44 -9.59
N ILE A 83 -0.03 -6.49 -10.66
CA ILE A 83 -0.54 -6.67 -12.02
C ILE A 83 -1.28 -8.00 -12.15
N ILE A 84 -0.67 -9.09 -11.68
CA ILE A 84 -1.30 -10.43 -11.71
C ILE A 84 -2.62 -10.42 -10.93
N MET A 85 -2.64 -9.82 -9.74
CA MET A 85 -3.83 -9.71 -8.90
C MET A 85 -4.97 -8.99 -9.62
N TYR A 86 -4.71 -7.87 -10.30
CA TYR A 86 -5.73 -7.13 -11.04
C TYR A 86 -6.23 -7.86 -12.28
N ILE A 87 -5.32 -8.52 -13.02
CA ILE A 87 -5.69 -9.35 -14.17
C ILE A 87 -6.60 -10.49 -13.72
N LEU A 88 -6.21 -11.22 -12.67
CA LEU A 88 -7.00 -12.34 -12.16
C LEU A 88 -8.37 -11.88 -11.63
N ALA A 89 -8.44 -10.74 -10.93
CA ALA A 89 -9.71 -10.20 -10.46
C ALA A 89 -10.66 -9.83 -11.62
N GLY A 90 -10.12 -9.26 -12.70
CA GLY A 90 -10.90 -8.95 -13.90
C GLY A 90 -11.34 -10.21 -14.64
N LEU A 91 -10.42 -11.14 -14.89
CA LEU A 91 -10.72 -12.39 -15.61
C LEU A 91 -11.71 -13.27 -14.85
N ASP A 92 -11.58 -13.36 -13.52
CA ASP A 92 -12.46 -14.18 -12.70
C ASP A 92 -13.84 -13.51 -12.57
N SER A 93 -14.02 -12.55 -11.68
CA SER A 93 -15.35 -12.02 -11.36
C SER A 93 -15.95 -11.13 -12.45
N GLY A 94 -15.15 -10.65 -13.40
CA GLY A 94 -15.61 -9.82 -14.50
C GLY A 94 -15.98 -10.59 -15.78
N ARG A 95 -15.43 -11.80 -15.99
CA ARG A 95 -15.53 -12.50 -17.28
C ARG A 95 -15.90 -13.98 -17.17
N TYR A 96 -15.09 -14.77 -16.46
CA TYR A 96 -15.20 -16.23 -16.46
C TYR A 96 -15.96 -16.79 -15.26
N HIS A 97 -16.16 -16.00 -14.21
CA HIS A 97 -16.89 -16.36 -12.99
C HIS A 97 -16.47 -17.72 -12.43
N LEU A 98 -15.15 -17.91 -12.26
CA LEU A 98 -14.56 -19.18 -11.82
C LEU A 98 -14.72 -19.37 -10.31
N SER A 99 -14.81 -18.28 -9.56
CA SER A 99 -15.11 -18.31 -8.12
C SER A 99 -16.61 -18.49 -7.86
N ILE A 100 -16.94 -19.09 -6.71
CA ILE A 100 -18.30 -19.13 -6.20
C ILE A 100 -18.80 -17.72 -5.86
N ASP A 101 -20.11 -17.50 -6.01
CA ASP A 101 -20.73 -16.24 -5.61
C ASP A 101 -20.61 -16.04 -4.09
N PHE A 102 -20.18 -14.85 -3.70
CA PHE A 102 -20.06 -14.51 -2.30
C PHE A 102 -21.39 -13.95 -1.77
N HIS A 103 -21.69 -14.22 -0.50
CA HIS A 103 -22.77 -13.52 0.18
C HIS A 103 -22.47 -12.01 0.23
N TRP A 104 -23.49 -11.16 0.05
CA TRP A 104 -23.34 -9.70 -0.05
C TRP A 104 -22.52 -9.06 1.09
N SER A 105 -22.60 -9.65 2.29
CA SER A 105 -21.84 -9.20 3.47
C SER A 105 -20.32 -9.25 3.27
N LEU A 106 -19.81 -10.23 2.51
CA LEU A 106 -18.38 -10.35 2.24
C LEU A 106 -17.88 -9.19 1.38
N TYR A 107 -18.65 -8.77 0.37
CA TYR A 107 -18.30 -7.60 -0.43
C TYR A 107 -18.22 -6.32 0.41
N ILE A 108 -19.18 -6.13 1.33
CA ILE A 108 -19.15 -4.98 2.26
C ILE A 108 -17.89 -5.02 3.14
N ILE A 109 -17.57 -6.18 3.70
CA ILE A 109 -16.34 -6.35 4.49
C ILE A 109 -15.12 -6.04 3.63
N GLY A 110 -15.08 -6.52 2.38
CA GLY A 110 -14.01 -6.21 1.43
C GLY A 110 -13.84 -4.72 1.19
N ILE A 111 -14.93 -4.02 0.90
CA ILE A 111 -14.95 -2.56 0.72
C ILE A 111 -14.42 -1.84 1.96
N LEU A 112 -14.89 -2.22 3.15
CA LEU A 112 -14.46 -1.61 4.42
C LEU A 112 -12.98 -1.85 4.68
N LEU A 113 -12.49 -3.08 4.51
CA LEU A 113 -11.08 -3.42 4.72
C LEU A 113 -10.18 -2.71 3.70
N THR A 114 -10.54 -2.73 2.41
CA THR A 114 -9.78 -2.02 1.38
C THR A 114 -9.71 -0.52 1.65
N THR A 115 -10.83 0.10 2.04
CA THR A 115 -10.90 1.53 2.36
C THR A 115 -10.07 1.86 3.61
N LEU A 116 -10.24 1.08 4.68
CA LEU A 116 -9.50 1.26 5.93
C LEU A 116 -8.00 1.10 5.74
N GLY A 117 -7.57 0.07 5.00
CA GLY A 117 -6.17 -0.19 4.73
C GLY A 117 -5.49 0.95 3.95
N GLN A 118 -6.15 1.45 2.90
CA GLN A 118 -5.65 2.61 2.14
C GLN A 118 -5.62 3.89 2.99
N LEU A 119 -6.63 4.10 3.84
CA LEU A 119 -6.67 5.26 4.73
C LEU A 119 -5.54 5.22 5.77
N LEU A 120 -5.30 4.07 6.41
CA LEU A 120 -4.19 3.88 7.34
C LEU A 120 -2.83 4.14 6.68
N PHE A 121 -2.67 3.69 5.43
CA PHE A 121 -1.47 3.97 4.64
C PHE A 121 -1.26 5.48 4.47
N LEU A 122 -2.28 6.22 4.03
CA LEU A 122 -2.18 7.67 3.81
C LEU A 122 -1.94 8.44 5.11
N ILE A 123 -2.58 8.03 6.22
CA ILE A 123 -2.35 8.64 7.54
C ILE A 123 -0.90 8.41 7.99
N ALA A 124 -0.39 7.19 7.87
CA ALA A 124 1.01 6.87 8.20
C ALA A 124 1.99 7.69 7.33
N GLN A 125 1.74 7.78 6.03
CA GLN A 125 2.51 8.62 5.11
C GLN A 125 2.50 10.09 5.53
N LYS A 126 1.34 10.61 5.96
CA LYS A 126 1.20 12.00 6.39
C LYS A 126 1.94 12.28 7.71
N GLN A 127 1.98 11.33 8.63
CA GLN A 127 2.61 11.48 9.94
C GLN A 127 4.14 11.39 9.88
N ASN A 128 4.70 10.61 8.95
CA ASN A 128 6.14 10.44 8.83
C ASN A 128 6.75 11.35 7.76
N LYS A 129 7.45 12.40 8.19
CA LYS A 129 8.13 13.37 7.29
C LYS A 129 9.23 12.76 6.40
N PHE A 130 9.70 11.56 6.72
CA PHE A 130 10.71 10.80 5.98
C PHE A 130 10.15 9.60 5.24
N PHE A 131 8.82 9.52 5.05
CA PHE A 131 8.17 8.39 4.39
C PHE A 131 8.60 8.27 2.91
N SER A 132 9.54 7.36 2.62
CA SER A 132 10.05 7.13 1.26
C SER A 132 9.33 5.97 0.57
N SER A 133 9.37 5.93 -0.76
CA SER A 133 8.87 4.77 -1.52
C SER A 133 9.87 3.60 -1.50
N THR A 134 11.12 3.86 -1.14
CA THR A 134 12.18 2.87 -1.00
C THR A 134 12.81 2.91 0.39
N VAL A 135 13.45 1.82 0.80
CA VAL A 135 14.18 1.75 2.07
C VAL A 135 15.52 2.43 1.92
N ARG A 136 15.70 3.56 2.64
CA ARG A 136 16.95 4.32 2.73
C ARG A 136 17.00 5.22 3.97
N ILE A 137 18.21 5.56 4.39
CA ILE A 137 18.44 6.60 5.41
C ILE A 137 18.71 7.93 4.72
N GLN A 138 17.87 8.94 5.01
CA GLN A 138 17.92 10.28 4.41
C GLN A 138 18.82 11.22 5.23
N LYS A 139 20.13 10.96 5.25
CA LYS A 139 21.10 11.76 6.02
C LYS A 139 21.07 13.24 5.63
N GLU A 140 20.90 13.50 4.35
CA GLU A 140 20.77 14.83 3.76
C GLU A 140 19.56 15.63 4.27
N ARG A 141 18.53 14.95 4.78
CA ARG A 141 17.34 15.58 5.39
C ARG A 141 17.36 15.51 6.93
N SER A 142 18.50 15.12 7.52
CA SER A 142 18.63 14.86 8.96
C SER A 142 17.57 13.88 9.47
N HIS A 143 17.54 12.66 8.89
CA HIS A 143 16.56 11.62 9.22
C HIS A 143 16.45 11.40 10.74
N THR A 144 15.25 11.62 11.28
CA THR A 144 14.85 11.33 12.66
C THR A 144 13.71 10.32 12.71
N VAL A 145 13.64 9.55 13.79
CA VAL A 145 12.55 8.58 14.00
C VAL A 145 11.20 9.28 14.13
N CYS A 146 10.18 8.77 13.43
CA CYS A 146 8.79 9.15 13.64
C CYS A 146 8.19 8.28 14.74
N GLN A 147 7.72 8.89 15.82
CA GLN A 147 7.14 8.21 16.97
C GLN A 147 5.76 8.78 17.34
N ASP A 148 5.11 9.45 16.38
CA ASP A 148 3.84 10.15 16.57
C ASP A 148 2.68 9.42 15.89
N GLY A 149 1.45 9.69 16.36
CA GLY A 149 0.24 9.14 15.76
C GLY A 149 0.23 7.61 15.74
N LEU A 150 0.05 7.01 14.55
CA LEU A 150 0.00 5.56 14.35
C LEU A 150 1.33 4.88 14.75
N TYR A 151 2.45 5.60 14.62
CA TYR A 151 3.77 5.10 14.99
C TYR A 151 3.95 4.92 16.51
N LYS A 152 3.00 5.35 17.34
CA LYS A 152 2.97 5.02 18.78
C LYS A 152 2.50 3.59 19.06
N PHE A 153 1.73 3.01 18.14
CA PHE A 153 1.10 1.71 18.34
C PHE A 153 1.87 0.58 17.64
N VAL A 154 2.33 0.84 16.42
CA VAL A 154 3.09 -0.11 15.61
C VAL A 154 4.19 0.63 14.85
N ARG A 155 5.34 -0.01 14.63
CA ARG A 155 6.48 0.63 13.95
C ARG A 155 6.28 0.83 12.45
N HIS A 156 5.46 0.01 11.81
CA HIS A 156 5.22 0.03 10.36
C HIS A 156 3.73 0.14 9.99
N PRO A 157 3.03 1.21 10.39
CA PRO A 157 1.58 1.34 10.20
C PRO A 157 1.14 1.36 8.73
N ALA A 158 1.99 1.86 7.82
CA ALA A 158 1.70 1.82 6.39
C ALA A 158 1.70 0.39 5.82
N TYR A 159 2.61 -0.48 6.30
CA TYR A 159 2.62 -1.89 5.91
C TYR A 159 1.45 -2.66 6.50
N LEU A 160 1.04 -2.32 7.73
CA LEU A 160 -0.22 -2.84 8.30
C LEU A 160 -1.41 -2.44 7.42
N GLY A 161 -1.52 -1.16 7.04
CA GLY A 161 -2.55 -0.69 6.12
C GLY A 161 -2.54 -1.44 4.78
N ASN A 162 -1.35 -1.67 4.22
CA ASN A 162 -1.18 -2.45 3.00
C ASN A 162 -1.69 -3.90 3.13
N ILE A 163 -1.39 -4.57 4.24
CA ILE A 163 -1.88 -5.94 4.49
C ILE A 163 -3.41 -5.95 4.64
N ILE A 164 -3.98 -4.99 5.37
CA ILE A 164 -5.43 -4.89 5.55
C ILE A 164 -6.14 -4.72 4.20
N GLN A 165 -5.65 -3.83 3.32
CA GLN A 165 -6.26 -3.67 2.00
C GLN A 165 -6.10 -4.91 1.11
N LEU A 166 -4.97 -5.63 1.23
CA LEU A 166 -4.73 -6.87 0.50
C LEU A 166 -5.72 -7.95 0.93
N ILE A 167 -6.06 -8.03 2.22
CA ILE A 167 -7.10 -8.95 2.73
C ILE A 167 -8.50 -8.55 2.24
N GLY A 168 -8.79 -7.23 2.13
CA GLY A 168 -10.07 -6.75 1.61
C GLY A 168 -10.27 -7.01 0.12
N PHE A 169 -9.19 -7.04 -0.67
CA PHE A 169 -9.21 -7.17 -2.12
C PHE A 169 -9.99 -8.40 -2.66
N PRO A 170 -9.72 -9.67 -2.24
CA PRO A 170 -10.46 -10.84 -2.75
C PRO A 170 -11.95 -10.75 -2.42
N LEU A 171 -12.29 -10.18 -1.27
CA LEU A 171 -13.67 -10.03 -0.81
C LEU A 171 -14.41 -8.95 -1.61
N LEU A 172 -13.76 -7.82 -1.89
CA LEU A 172 -14.32 -6.74 -2.71
C LEU A 172 -14.58 -7.22 -4.13
N PHE A 173 -13.63 -7.95 -4.71
CA PHE A 173 -13.75 -8.45 -6.07
C PHE A 173 -14.59 -9.73 -6.16
N GLY A 174 -14.80 -10.46 -5.08
CA GLY A 174 -15.46 -11.76 -5.10
C GLY A 174 -14.65 -12.83 -5.83
N SER A 175 -13.32 -12.78 -5.70
CA SER A 175 -12.40 -13.67 -6.41
C SER A 175 -11.55 -14.46 -5.42
N LEU A 176 -11.59 -15.78 -5.50
CA LEU A 176 -10.70 -16.67 -4.76
C LEU A 176 -9.34 -16.81 -5.44
N TRP A 177 -9.28 -16.67 -6.77
CA TRP A 177 -8.05 -16.80 -7.54
C TRP A 177 -6.98 -15.77 -7.19
N VAL A 178 -7.41 -14.58 -6.73
CA VAL A 178 -6.47 -13.54 -6.28
C VAL A 178 -5.86 -13.84 -4.91
N ILE A 179 -6.34 -14.83 -4.15
CA ILE A 179 -5.77 -15.20 -2.84
C ILE A 179 -4.30 -15.62 -2.97
N ILE A 180 -3.93 -16.29 -4.07
CA ILE A 180 -2.55 -16.74 -4.31
C ILE A 180 -1.57 -15.55 -4.41
N PRO A 181 -1.71 -14.61 -5.39
CA PRO A 181 -0.81 -13.47 -5.47
C PRO A 181 -0.89 -12.55 -4.24
N ILE A 182 -2.02 -12.51 -3.54
CA ILE A 182 -2.18 -11.73 -2.30
C ILE A 182 -1.39 -12.34 -1.16
N SER A 183 -1.45 -13.66 -0.98
CA SER A 183 -0.68 -14.36 0.05
C SER A 183 0.82 -14.15 -0.16
N ILE A 184 1.28 -14.23 -1.42
CA ILE A 184 2.66 -13.91 -1.79
C ILE A 184 2.98 -12.45 -1.46
N SER A 185 2.10 -11.50 -1.78
CA SER A 185 2.29 -10.07 -1.50
C SER A 185 2.35 -9.75 0.00
N ILE A 186 1.56 -10.45 0.82
CA ILE A 186 1.60 -10.35 2.29
C ILE A 186 2.94 -10.86 2.81
N ILE A 187 3.41 -12.03 2.35
CA ILE A 187 4.71 -12.58 2.73
C ILE A 187 5.84 -11.61 2.34
N ILE A 188 5.80 -11.05 1.12
CA ILE A 188 6.77 -10.05 0.67
C ILE A 188 6.74 -8.81 1.57
N THR A 189 5.55 -8.34 1.96
CA THR A 189 5.39 -7.18 2.85
C THR A 189 5.98 -7.47 4.25
N ILE A 190 5.76 -8.68 4.78
CA ILE A 190 6.33 -9.13 6.06
C ILE A 190 7.87 -9.17 5.98
N ILE A 191 8.43 -9.76 4.92
CA ILE A 191 9.88 -9.81 4.69
C ILE A 191 10.46 -8.39 4.60
N ARG A 192 9.83 -7.53 3.79
CA ARG A 192 10.22 -6.13 3.63
C ARG A 192 10.22 -5.39 4.97
N THR A 193 9.15 -5.57 5.75
CA THR A 193 9.02 -4.98 7.09
C THR A 193 10.18 -5.41 7.99
N TYR A 194 10.52 -6.69 8.00
CA TYR A 194 11.65 -7.19 8.79
C TYR A 194 12.99 -6.58 8.37
N LEU A 195 13.27 -6.54 7.07
CA LEU A 195 14.51 -6.02 6.52
C LEU A 195 14.65 -4.51 6.73
N GLU A 196 13.56 -3.76 6.59
CA GLU A 196 13.52 -2.33 6.88
C GLU A 196 13.71 -2.06 8.37
N ASP A 197 12.98 -2.76 9.26
CA ASP A 197 13.13 -2.62 10.71
C ASP A 197 14.57 -2.90 11.16
N LYS A 198 15.21 -3.92 10.58
CA LYS A 198 16.63 -4.20 10.82
C LYS A 198 17.52 -3.06 10.33
N THR A 199 17.31 -2.58 9.10
CA THR A 199 18.07 -1.45 8.54
C THR A 199 17.94 -0.20 9.41
N LEU A 200 16.75 0.09 9.92
CA LEU A 200 16.51 1.24 10.79
C LEU A 200 17.21 1.07 12.15
N LYS A 201 17.22 -0.13 12.74
CA LYS A 201 17.99 -0.40 13.97
C LYS A 201 19.49 -0.25 13.75
N ASP A 202 20.01 -0.71 12.62
CA ASP A 202 21.43 -0.72 12.32
C ASP A 202 21.96 0.68 11.95
N GLU A 203 21.13 1.53 11.33
CA GLU A 203 21.60 2.76 10.66
C GLU A 203 20.92 4.06 11.09
N LEU A 204 19.79 4.02 11.81
CA LEU A 204 19.06 5.22 12.25
C LEU A 204 19.21 5.45 13.76
N ASN A 205 19.94 6.51 14.10
CA ASN A 205 20.11 6.94 15.50
C ASN A 205 18.74 7.16 16.18
N GLY A 206 18.58 6.64 17.39
CA GLY A 206 17.32 6.75 18.16
C GLY A 206 16.28 5.67 17.86
N TYR A 207 16.48 4.83 16.82
CA TYR A 207 15.47 3.84 16.43
C TYR A 207 15.43 2.64 17.37
N ILE A 208 16.56 2.27 17.99
CA ILE A 208 16.61 1.18 18.96
C ILE A 208 15.74 1.53 20.18
N GLU A 209 15.92 2.72 20.75
CA GLU A 209 15.17 3.25 21.89
C GLU A 209 13.68 3.38 21.57
N TYR A 210 13.35 3.81 20.35
CA TYR A 210 11.98 3.81 19.87
C TYR A 210 11.41 2.39 19.77
N SER A 211 12.19 1.41 19.30
CA SER A 211 11.73 0.03 19.14
C SER A 211 11.48 -0.70 20.45
N GLU A 212 12.11 -0.27 21.54
CA GLU A 212 11.86 -0.76 22.90
C GLU A 212 10.53 -0.22 23.46
N LYS A 213 10.19 1.03 23.13
CA LYS A 213 8.92 1.68 23.52
C LYS A 213 7.74 1.15 22.71
N THR A 214 7.87 1.14 21.38
CA THR A 214 6.85 0.63 20.46
C THR A 214 7.26 -0.76 20.02
N ARG A 215 6.84 -1.78 20.77
CA ARG A 215 7.34 -3.15 20.62
C ARG A 215 6.88 -3.87 19.35
N PHE A 216 5.70 -3.51 18.83
CA PHE A 216 5.07 -4.21 17.70
C PHE A 216 5.48 -3.63 16.35
N LYS A 217 5.80 -4.49 15.38
CA LYS A 217 6.10 -4.10 14.00
C LYS A 217 4.83 -3.80 13.23
N LEU A 218 3.89 -4.73 13.22
CA LEU A 218 2.68 -4.68 12.39
C LEU A 218 1.42 -4.96 13.21
N PHE A 219 1.42 -6.02 14.01
CA PHE A 219 0.22 -6.48 14.69
C PHE A 219 0.42 -6.33 16.19
N PRO A 220 -0.34 -5.42 16.84
CA PRO A 220 -0.32 -5.31 18.29
C PRO A 220 -0.50 -6.69 18.93
N TYR A 221 0.31 -6.97 19.94
CA TYR A 221 0.30 -8.22 20.72
C TYR A 221 0.74 -9.50 19.99
N ILE A 222 1.12 -9.43 18.71
CA ILE A 222 1.62 -10.59 17.95
C ILE A 222 3.06 -10.35 17.51
N TRP A 223 3.30 -9.26 16.78
CA TRP A 223 4.60 -9.00 16.14
C TRP A 223 4.87 -7.53 15.88
#